data_AF-A0A7W1G7R2-F1
#
_entry.id   AF-A0A7W1G7R2-F1
#
_cell.length_a   1.000
_cell.length_b   1.000
_cell.length_c   1.000
_cell.angle_alpha   90.00
_cell.angle_beta   90.00
_cell.angle_gamma   90.00
#
_symmetry.space_group_name_H-M   'P 1'
#
loop_
_entity.id
_entity.type
_entity.pdbx_description
1 polymer ?
#
loop_
_entity_poly.entity_id
_entity_poly.type
_entity_poly.pdbx_seq_one_letter_code
_entity_poly.pdbx_strand_id
1 'polypeptide(L)'
;MRADSGRFAPSTTGAAHPGTLLAALLSWLDARSRGGAILLRLEDLDRTRCTPAHARSMREDLAWFGLDWDAVVEQHACAPAH
;
A
#
# COMPACT_ATOMS: atom_id res chain seq x y z
N MET A 1 -18.32 -11.17 -15.07
CA MET A 1 -18.25 -10.95 -13.61
C MET A 1 -17.17 -9.91 -13.39
N ARG A 2 -17.51 -8.71 -12.90
CA ARG A 2 -16.47 -7.73 -12.56
C ARG A 2 -15.71 -8.30 -11.38
N ALA A 3 -14.40 -8.51 -11.51
CA ALA A 3 -13.59 -8.88 -10.37
C ALA A 3 -13.63 -7.69 -9.39
N ASP A 4 -14.30 -7.87 -8.26
CA ASP A 4 -14.33 -6.85 -7.21
C ASP A 4 -12.89 -6.58 -6.79
N SER A 5 -12.40 -5.38 -7.09
CA SER A 5 -11.00 -5.01 -6.89
C SER A 5 -10.87 -4.32 -5.54
N GLY A 6 -10.10 -4.93 -4.63
CA GLY A 6 -9.75 -4.34 -3.35
C GLY A 6 -8.64 -3.30 -3.51
N ARG A 7 -8.55 -2.36 -2.57
CA ARG A 7 -7.41 -1.43 -2.49
C ARG A 7 -6.94 -1.28 -1.05
N PHE A 8 -5.63 -1.26 -0.87
CA PHE A 8 -5.00 -0.85 0.38
C PHE A 8 -4.25 0.47 0.15
N ALA A 9 -4.63 1.52 0.87
CA ALA A 9 -4.09 2.86 0.70
C ALA A 9 -3.42 3.37 1.98
N PRO A 10 -2.17 2.98 2.26
CA PRO A 10 -1.44 3.49 3.42
C PRO A 10 -0.85 4.88 3.14
N SER A 11 -0.79 5.71 4.18
CA SER A 11 0.01 6.94 4.15
C SER A 11 1.50 6.59 4.33
N THR A 12 2.37 7.12 3.47
CA THR A 12 3.82 6.85 3.49
C THR A 12 4.60 7.76 4.46
N THR A 13 4.03 8.05 5.63
CA THR A 13 4.62 8.98 6.63
C THR A 13 5.48 8.28 7.68
N GLY A 14 5.62 6.95 7.63
CA GLY A 14 6.44 6.14 8.53
C GLY A 14 6.43 4.65 8.18
N ALA A 15 7.12 3.84 8.99
CA ALA A 15 7.19 2.38 8.84
C ALA A 15 5.84 1.69 9.10
N ALA A 16 5.63 0.49 8.56
CA ALA A 16 4.42 -0.27 8.83
C ALA A 16 4.39 -0.71 10.31
N HIS A 17 3.38 -0.27 11.05
CA HIS A 17 3.12 -0.79 12.40
C HIS A 17 2.06 -1.92 12.34
N PRO A 18 1.84 -2.69 13.42
CA PRO A 18 0.93 -3.83 13.40
C PRO A 18 -0.49 -3.52 12.91
N GLY A 19 -1.03 -2.34 13.26
CA GLY A 19 -2.31 -1.87 12.72
C GLY A 19 -2.35 -1.70 11.19
N THR A 20 -1.27 -1.20 10.58
CA THR A 20 -1.13 -1.06 9.12
C THR A 20 -1.09 -2.43 8.45
N LEU A 21 -0.32 -3.36 9.02
CA LEU A 21 -0.22 -4.73 8.52
C LEU A 21 -1.56 -5.47 8.63
N LEU A 22 -2.29 -5.28 9.73
CA LEU A 22 -3.63 -5.86 9.90
C LEU A 22 -4.62 -5.30 8.87
N ALA A 23 -4.62 -3.98 8.64
CA ALA A 23 -5.48 -3.37 7.64
C ALA A 23 -5.15 -3.84 6.21
N ALA A 24 -3.86 -4.01 5.92
CA ALA A 24 -3.39 -4.58 4.65
C ALA A 24 -3.87 -6.03 4.48
N LEU A 25 -3.69 -6.86 5.51
CA LEU A 25 -4.12 -8.26 5.52
C LEU A 25 -5.62 -8.40 5.32
N LEU A 26 -6.43 -7.60 6.02
CA LEU A 26 -7.89 -7.65 5.87
C LEU A 26 -8.34 -7.26 4.46
N SER A 27 -7.73 -6.22 3.89
CA SER A 27 -8.00 -5.79 2.51
C SER A 27 -7.60 -6.87 1.51
N TRP A 28 -6.45 -7.52 1.75
CA TRP A 28 -5.93 -8.62 0.95
C TRP A 28 -6.83 -9.85 1.00
N LEU A 29 -7.21 -10.29 2.19
CA LEU A 29 -8.11 -11.43 2.38
C LEU A 29 -9.48 -11.18 1.76
N ASP A 30 -10.04 -9.98 1.89
CA ASP A 30 -11.33 -9.65 1.28
C ASP A 30 -11.27 -9.77 -0.25
N ALA A 31 -10.26 -9.18 -0.89
CA ALA A 31 -10.06 -9.28 -2.33
C ALA A 31 -9.82 -10.73 -2.78
N ARG A 32 -8.88 -11.43 -2.14
CA ARG A 32 -8.51 -12.81 -2.50
C ARG A 32 -9.64 -13.81 -2.28
N SER A 33 -10.44 -13.64 -1.22
CA SER A 33 -11.59 -14.52 -0.94
C SER A 33 -12.65 -14.49 -2.06
N ARG A 34 -12.70 -13.42 -2.83
CA ARG A 34 -13.63 -13.22 -3.95
C ARG A 34 -12.99 -13.49 -5.32
N GLY A 35 -11.73 -13.93 -5.35
CA GLY A 35 -10.94 -14.04 -6.58
C GLY A 35 -10.67 -12.67 -7.24
N GLY A 36 -10.73 -11.60 -6.46
CA GLY A 36 -10.49 -10.23 -6.88
C GLY A 36 -9.03 -9.86 -6.90
N ALA A 37 -8.71 -8.77 -7.60
CA ALA A 37 -7.39 -8.16 -7.59
C ALA A 37 -7.24 -7.22 -6.39
N ILE A 38 -6.03 -7.07 -5.86
CA ILE A 38 -5.69 -6.06 -4.86
C ILE A 38 -4.69 -5.04 -5.39
N LEU A 39 -5.03 -3.78 -5.19
CA LEU A 39 -4.22 -2.63 -5.57
C LEU A 39 -3.54 -2.03 -4.33
N LEU A 40 -2.22 -1.90 -4.36
CA LEU A 40 -1.46 -1.14 -3.37
C LEU A 40 -1.38 0.31 -3.83
N ARG A 41 -1.99 1.24 -3.09
CA ARG A 41 -1.99 2.66 -3.41
C ARG A 41 -1.23 3.46 -2.37
N LEU A 42 0.01 3.83 -2.68
CA LEU A 42 0.80 4.65 -1.78
C LEU A 42 0.32 6.11 -1.92
N GLU A 43 -0.36 6.62 -0.90
CA GLU A 43 -0.89 7.99 -0.87
C GLU A 43 0.05 8.91 -0.09
N ASP A 44 0.58 9.92 -0.79
CA ASP A 44 1.38 11.01 -0.21
C ASP A 44 0.52 12.28 -0.09
N LEU A 45 -0.26 12.38 0.99
CA LEU A 45 -1.04 13.58 1.31
C LEU A 45 -0.22 14.65 2.06
N ASP A 46 0.96 14.30 2.57
CA ASP A 46 1.83 15.18 3.35
C ASP A 46 3.25 15.17 2.76
N ARG A 47 3.43 16.01 1.73
CA ARG A 47 4.66 16.15 0.94
C ARG A 47 5.89 16.51 1.79
N THR A 48 5.71 16.94 3.05
CA THR A 48 6.82 17.28 3.96
C THR A 48 7.38 16.07 4.71
N ARG A 49 6.64 14.96 4.79
CA ARG A 49 7.02 13.76 5.58
C ARG A 49 7.13 12.48 4.76
N CYS A 50 6.62 12.48 3.54
CA CYS A 50 6.76 11.34 2.66
C CYS A 50 8.11 11.34 1.97
N THR A 51 8.81 10.22 2.10
CA THR A 51 10.09 10.00 1.44
C THR A 51 10.00 8.72 0.62
N PRO A 52 10.74 8.63 -0.51
CA PRO A 52 10.87 7.37 -1.25
C PRO A 52 11.33 6.19 -0.38
N ALA A 53 12.07 6.47 0.70
CA ALA A 53 12.51 5.48 1.67
C ALA A 53 11.33 4.88 2.46
N HIS A 54 10.37 5.70 2.89
CA HIS A 54 9.17 5.21 3.59
C HIS A 54 8.27 4.36 2.67
N ALA A 55 8.07 4.79 1.42
CA ALA A 55 7.34 4.02 0.41
C ALA A 55 8.00 2.65 0.15
N ARG A 56 9.34 2.61 0.10
CA ARG A 56 10.09 1.37 -0.03
C ARG A 56 9.95 0.47 1.21
N SER A 57 10.17 1.01 2.41
CA SER A 57 10.03 0.27 3.67
C SER A 57 8.64 -0.34 3.80
N MET A 58 7.58 0.40 3.48
CA MET A 58 6.21 -0.10 3.50
C MET A 58 6.02 -1.31 2.58
N ARG A 59 6.58 -1.27 1.36
CA ARG A 59 6.51 -2.41 0.44
C ARG A 59 7.30 -3.61 0.94
N GLU A 60 8.48 -3.38 1.51
CA GLU A 60 9.33 -4.43 2.10
C GLU A 60 8.64 -5.08 3.30
N ASP A 61 8.02 -4.29 4.18
CA ASP A 61 7.28 -4.78 5.34
C ASP A 61 6.06 -5.64 4.93
N LEU A 62 5.30 -5.18 3.93
CA LEU A 62 4.15 -5.93 3.40
C LEU A 62 4.59 -7.24 2.72
N ALA A 63 5.67 -7.20 1.94
CA ALA A 63 6.22 -8.39 1.29
C ALA A 63 6.79 -9.39 2.31
N TRP A 64 7.46 -8.89 3.36
CA TRP A 64 7.93 -9.70 4.48
C TRP A 64 6.77 -10.38 5.21
N PHE A 65 5.64 -9.70 5.34
CA PHE A 65 4.40 -10.25 5.91
C PHE A 65 3.68 -11.25 4.97
N GLY A 66 4.22 -11.49 3.77
CA GLY A 66 3.67 -12.44 2.80
C GLY A 66 2.51 -11.90 1.98
N LEU A 67 2.30 -10.57 1.96
CA LEU A 67 1.25 -9.94 1.17
C LEU A 67 1.80 -9.54 -0.20
N ASP A 68 1.11 -9.97 -1.25
CA ASP A 68 1.35 -9.58 -2.64
C ASP A 68 0.22 -8.68 -3.17
N TRP A 69 0.46 -8.05 -4.32
CA TRP A 69 -0.48 -7.15 -4.96
C TRP A 69 -0.41 -7.26 -6.47
N ASP A 70 -1.55 -7.04 -7.13
CA ASP A 70 -1.67 -7.18 -8.59
C ASP A 70 -1.20 -5.93 -9.33
N ALA A 71 -1.33 -4.75 -8.71
CA ALA A 71 -0.71 -3.52 -9.20
C ALA A 71 -0.41 -2.53 -8.08
N VAL A 72 0.56 -1.65 -8.35
CA VAL A 72 0.94 -0.53 -7.47
C VAL A 72 0.57 0.78 -8.15
N VAL A 73 -0.06 1.67 -7.41
CA VAL A 73 -0.31 3.05 -7.83
C VAL A 73 0.34 3.98 -6.81
N GLU A 74 1.24 4.84 -7.29
CA GLU A 74 1.85 5.89 -6.47
C GLU A 74 1.12 7.21 -6.76
N GLN A 75 0.32 7.68 -5.80
CA GLN A 75 -0.33 8.98 -5.91
C GLN A 75 0.64 10.06 -5.40
N HIS A 76 1.20 10.80 -6.37
CA HIS A 76 2.28 11.77 -6.25
C HIS A 76 3.66 11.12 -6.13
N ALA A 77 4.40 11.10 -7.25
CA ALA A 77 5.85 10.93 -7.18
C ALA A 77 6.38 11.99 -6.21
N CYS A 78 7.11 11.60 -5.16
CA CYS A 78 7.88 12.52 -4.33
C CYS A 78 8.83 13.29 -5.26
N ALA A 79 8.36 14.38 -5.86
CA ALA A 79 9.17 15.24 -6.68
C ALA A 79 10.19 15.89 -5.72
N PRO A 80 11.49 15.86 -6.04
CA PRO A 80 12.47 16.55 -5.22
C PRO A 80 12.04 18.02 -5.10
N ALA A 81 11.96 18.52 -3.87
CA ALA A 81 11.82 19.95 -3.65
C ALA A 81 13.05 20.62 -4.30
N HIS A 82 12.79 21.55 -5.22
CA HIS A 82 13.81 22.40 -5.85
C HIS A 82 14.52 23.28 -4.83
#